data_AF-A0A450VUN7-F1
#
_entry.id   AF-A0A450VUN7-F1
#
_cell.length_a   1.000
_cell.length_b   1.000
_cell.length_c   1.000
_cell.angle_alpha   90.00
_cell.angle_beta   90.00
_cell.angle_gamma   90.00
#
_symmetry.space_group_name_H-M   'P 1'
#
loop_
_entity.id
_entity.type
_entity.pdbx_description
1 polymer ?
#
loop_
_entity_poly.entity_id
_entity_poly.type
_entity_poly.pdbx_seq_one_letter_code
_entity_poly.pdbx_strand_id
1 'polypeptide(L)'
;MFDNDIFEKWLDEKSQEIVEKMGQGEPLRAEEMMVLVLKAQSNHFHHLDQDLRNEMKGLREDSQDEMKALRGDFQNGMQTLRTDLRDEMKALRGDFQNEMQTLRGDFQNGMQTLRTDSRDEMQTLRGDMDKRFEQVMRRIDRFMFWSLGITVAAATFVVTYLK
;
A
#
# COMPACT_ATOMS: atom_id res chain seq x y z
N MET A 1 27.55 -60.38 -8.29
CA MET A 1 28.41 -59.20 -8.53
C MET A 1 29.81 -59.70 -8.26
N PHE A 2 30.62 -59.95 -9.29
CA PHE A 2 32.02 -60.31 -9.05
C PHE A 2 32.64 -59.18 -8.21
N ASP A 3 33.47 -59.52 -7.22
CA ASP A 3 34.17 -58.53 -6.41
C ASP A 3 35.01 -57.65 -7.34
N ASN A 4 34.51 -56.46 -7.66
CA ASN A 4 35.14 -55.48 -8.57
C ASN A 4 36.59 -55.20 -8.13
N ASP A 5 36.84 -55.25 -6.82
CA ASP A 5 38.15 -55.09 -6.20
C ASP A 5 39.18 -56.16 -6.62
N ILE A 6 38.76 -57.40 -6.92
CA ILE A 6 39.69 -58.49 -7.25
C ILE A 6 40.23 -58.32 -8.67
N PHE A 7 39.34 -58.00 -9.62
CA PHE A 7 39.73 -57.77 -11.00
C PHE A 7 40.59 -56.52 -11.14
N GLU A 8 40.22 -55.42 -10.48
CA GLU A 8 41.00 -54.18 -10.53
C GLU A 8 42.38 -54.34 -9.90
N LYS A 9 42.48 -54.97 -8.72
CA LYS A 9 43.79 -55.25 -8.11
C LYS A 9 44.67 -56.12 -9.02
N TRP A 10 44.09 -57.16 -9.62
CA TRP A 10 44.81 -58.00 -10.56
C TRP A 10 45.27 -57.23 -11.81
N LEU A 11 44.40 -56.37 -12.35
CA LEU A 11 44.70 -55.54 -13.53
C LEU A 11 45.83 -54.56 -13.23
N ASP A 12 45.83 -53.98 -12.03
CA ASP A 12 46.83 -53.04 -11.55
C ASP A 12 48.18 -53.71 -11.40
N GLU A 13 48.22 -54.83 -10.66
CA GLU A 13 49.43 -55.65 -10.47
C GLU A 13 50.01 -56.10 -11.82
N LYS A 14 49.17 -56.62 -12.73
CA LYS A 14 49.64 -57.03 -14.06
C LYS A 14 50.09 -55.88 -14.93
N SER A 15 49.42 -54.74 -14.89
CA SER A 15 49.86 -53.56 -15.63
C SER A 15 51.23 -53.07 -15.14
N GLN A 16 51.47 -53.11 -13.83
CA GLN A 16 52.73 -52.72 -13.20
C GLN A 16 53.88 -53.65 -13.63
N GLU A 17 53.68 -54.97 -13.56
CA GLU A 17 54.64 -55.98 -14.03
C GLU A 17 55.01 -55.77 -15.50
N ILE A 18 54.01 -55.49 -16.36
CA ILE A 18 54.22 -55.27 -17.80
C ILE A 18 55.02 -53.98 -18.05
N VAL A 19 54.74 -52.91 -17.29
CA VAL A 19 55.47 -51.65 -17.39
C VAL A 19 56.93 -51.80 -16.93
N GLU A 20 57.18 -52.57 -15.86
CA GLU A 20 58.54 -52.88 -15.40
C GLU A 20 59.32 -53.68 -16.44
N LYS A 21 58.70 -54.70 -17.03
CA LYS A 21 59.27 -55.52 -18.09
C LYS A 21 59.60 -54.70 -19.35
N MET A 22 58.72 -53.78 -19.72
CA MET A 22 58.97 -52.81 -20.80
C MET A 22 60.17 -51.90 -20.47
N GLY A 23 60.31 -51.48 -19.20
CA GLY A 23 61.46 -50.70 -18.72
C GLY A 23 62.79 -51.46 -18.76
N GLN A 24 62.75 -52.79 -18.74
CA GLN A 24 63.92 -53.67 -18.89
C GLN A 24 64.28 -53.95 -20.37
N GLY A 25 63.49 -53.46 -21.33
CA GLY A 25 63.75 -53.59 -22.77
C GLY A 25 63.28 -54.91 -23.38
N GLU A 26 62.45 -55.69 -22.68
CA GLU A 26 61.88 -56.93 -23.21
C GLU A 26 60.69 -56.66 -24.15
N PRO A 27 60.52 -57.46 -25.22
CA PRO A 27 59.40 -57.30 -26.13
C PRO A 27 58.06 -57.71 -25.49
N LEU A 28 57.03 -56.89 -25.71
CA LEU A 28 55.67 -57.15 -25.24
C LEU A 28 54.93 -58.15 -26.14
N ARG A 29 54.21 -59.07 -25.50
CA ARG A 29 53.28 -59.98 -26.18
C ARG A 29 51.93 -59.31 -26.44
N ALA A 30 51.14 -59.91 -27.33
CA ALA A 30 49.79 -59.42 -27.66
C ALA A 30 48.87 -59.38 -26.44
N GLU A 31 48.97 -60.37 -25.55
CA GLU A 31 48.19 -60.42 -24.31
C GLU A 31 48.58 -59.30 -23.35
N GLU A 32 49.87 -58.98 -23.24
CA GLU A 32 50.39 -57.92 -22.38
C GLU A 32 49.93 -56.53 -22.87
N MET A 33 49.94 -56.31 -24.19
CA MET A 33 49.37 -55.10 -24.79
C MET A 33 47.85 -54.99 -24.52
N MET A 34 47.12 -56.11 -24.58
CA MET A 34 45.68 -56.12 -24.29
C MET A 34 45.40 -55.76 -22.81
N VAL A 35 46.22 -56.23 -21.87
CA VAL A 35 46.11 -55.85 -20.45
C VAL A 35 46.33 -54.34 -20.27
N LEU A 36 47.32 -53.75 -20.94
CA LEU A 36 47.54 -52.30 -20.88
C LEU A 36 46.36 -51.49 -21.45
N VAL A 37 45.75 -51.95 -22.55
CA VAL A 37 44.55 -51.32 -23.13
C VAL A 37 43.37 -51.43 -22.16
N LEU A 38 43.15 -52.60 -21.55
CA LEU A 38 42.10 -52.79 -20.55
C LEU A 38 42.32 -51.88 -19.34
N LYS A 39 43.57 -51.71 -18.87
CA LYS A 39 43.91 -50.79 -17.78
C LYS A 39 43.63 -49.34 -18.15
N ALA A 40 44.02 -48.92 -19.35
CA ALA A 40 43.75 -47.57 -19.84
C ALA A 40 42.23 -47.30 -19.95
N GLN A 41 41.46 -48.26 -20.47
CA GLN A 41 40.01 -48.15 -20.56
C GLN A 41 39.35 -48.11 -19.18
N SER A 42 39.75 -49.00 -18.25
CA SER A 42 39.25 -49.02 -16.87
C SER A 42 39.49 -47.68 -16.17
N ASN A 43 40.71 -47.13 -16.26
CA ASN A 43 41.01 -45.81 -15.70
C ASN A 43 40.17 -44.70 -16.33
N HIS A 44 39.97 -44.72 -17.65
CA HIS A 44 39.13 -43.73 -18.33
C HIS A 44 37.67 -43.78 -17.88
N PHE A 45 37.10 -44.98 -17.70
CA PHE A 45 35.75 -45.15 -17.17
C PHE A 45 35.63 -44.67 -15.71
N HIS A 46 36.64 -44.91 -14.89
CA HIS A 46 36.68 -44.40 -13.51
C HIS A 46 36.66 -42.88 -13.45
N HIS A 47 37.48 -42.22 -14.27
CA HIS A 47 37.48 -40.76 -14.36
C HIS A 47 36.13 -40.23 -14.85
N LEU A 48 35.54 -40.85 -15.88
CA LEU A 48 34.22 -40.46 -16.37
C LEU A 48 33.11 -40.61 -15.32
N ASP A 49 33.11 -41.72 -14.56
CA ASP A 49 32.13 -41.91 -13.47
C ASP A 49 32.32 -40.87 -12.36
N GLN A 50 33.56 -40.55 -12.01
CA GLN A 50 33.87 -39.53 -11.02
C GLN A 50 33.42 -38.13 -11.49
N ASP A 51 33.70 -37.77 -12.73
CA ASP A 51 33.30 -36.49 -13.31
C ASP A 51 31.78 -36.35 -13.36
N LEU A 52 31.07 -37.38 -13.83
CA LEU A 52 29.61 -37.42 -13.86
C LEU A 52 29.01 -37.27 -12.46
N ARG A 53 29.58 -37.95 -11.45
CA ARG A 53 29.13 -37.80 -10.05
C ARG A 53 29.34 -36.38 -9.53
N ASN A 54 30.47 -35.76 -9.87
CA ASN A 54 30.77 -34.40 -9.46
C ASN A 54 29.82 -33.40 -10.13
N GLU A 55 29.56 -33.52 -11.43
CA GLU A 55 28.59 -32.69 -12.15
C GLU A 55 27.18 -32.84 -11.57
N MET A 56 26.74 -34.07 -11.32
CA MET A 56 25.43 -34.34 -10.71
C MET A 56 25.32 -33.74 -9.30
N LYS A 57 26.41 -33.76 -8.54
CA LYS A 57 26.46 -33.12 -7.23
C LYS A 57 26.39 -31.59 -7.36
N GLY A 58 27.15 -31.00 -8.29
CA GLY A 58 27.12 -29.58 -8.58
C GLY A 58 25.72 -29.10 -8.97
N LEU A 59 25.08 -29.76 -9.94
CA LEU A 59 23.71 -29.45 -10.35
C LEU A 59 22.70 -29.52 -9.20
N ARG A 60 22.89 -30.48 -8.28
CA ARG A 60 22.02 -30.61 -7.10
C ARG A 60 22.24 -29.46 -6.11
N GLU A 61 23.48 -29.05 -5.91
CA GLU A 61 23.84 -27.91 -5.04
C GLU A 61 23.30 -26.60 -5.63
N ASP A 62 23.52 -26.36 -6.92
CA ASP A 62 23.02 -25.19 -7.65
C ASP A 62 21.49 -25.09 -7.56
N SER A 63 20.79 -26.21 -7.81
CA SER A 63 19.32 -26.25 -7.72
C SER A 63 18.82 -25.98 -6.29
N GLN A 64 19.54 -26.46 -5.27
CA GLN A 64 19.19 -26.18 -3.88
C GLN A 64 19.38 -24.70 -3.54
N ASP A 65 20.45 -24.08 -4.04
CA ASP A 65 20.75 -22.68 -3.77
C ASP A 65 19.80 -21.75 -4.51
N GLU A 66 19.45 -22.06 -5.76
CA GLU A 66 18.40 -21.35 -6.50
C GLU A 66 17.06 -21.43 -5.77
N MET A 67 16.68 -22.60 -5.25
CA MET A 67 15.45 -22.74 -4.48
C MET A 67 15.47 -21.97 -3.16
N LYS A 68 16.62 -21.86 -2.49
CA LYS A 68 16.77 -21.00 -1.30
C LYS A 68 16.64 -19.52 -1.67
N ALA A 69 17.26 -19.10 -2.77
CA ALA A 69 17.19 -17.71 -3.25
C ALA A 69 15.73 -17.34 -3.57
N LEU A 70 15.03 -18.16 -4.35
CA LEU A 70 13.60 -17.96 -4.66
C LEU A 70 12.72 -17.90 -3.41
N ARG A 71 13.00 -18.74 -2.41
CA ARG A 71 12.29 -18.69 -1.13
C ARG A 71 12.55 -17.39 -0.38
N GLY A 72 13.79 -16.90 -0.39
CA GLY A 72 14.17 -15.61 0.20
C GLY A 72 13.46 -14.45 -0.48
N ASP A 73 13.49 -14.40 -1.82
CA ASP A 73 12.84 -13.37 -2.61
C ASP A 73 11.33 -13.34 -2.38
N PHE A 74 10.69 -14.51 -2.33
CA PHE A 74 9.27 -14.61 -2.02
C PHE A 74 8.94 -14.09 -0.60
N GLN A 75 9.74 -14.44 0.40
CA GLN A 75 9.55 -13.94 1.76
C GLN A 75 9.72 -12.43 1.84
N ASN A 76 10.74 -11.87 1.18
CA ASN A 76 10.96 -10.44 1.11
C ASN A 76 9.80 -9.72 0.40
N GLY A 77 9.35 -10.25 -0.75
CA GLY A 77 8.20 -9.71 -1.49
C GLY A 77 6.93 -9.67 -0.64
N MET A 78 6.65 -10.72 0.13
CA MET A 78 5.51 -10.75 1.06
C MET A 78 5.64 -9.75 2.22
N GLN A 79 6.85 -9.50 2.73
CA GLN A 79 7.07 -8.49 3.76
C GLN A 79 6.87 -7.07 3.24
N THR A 80 7.38 -6.79 2.04
CA THR A 80 7.16 -5.50 1.36
C THR A 80 5.67 -5.26 1.14
N LEU A 81 4.96 -6.20 0.51
CA LEU A 81 3.52 -6.09 0.27
C LEU A 81 2.72 -5.84 1.56
N ARG A 82 3.08 -6.53 2.65
CA ARG A 82 2.43 -6.33 3.96
C ARG A 82 2.67 -4.94 4.52
N THR A 83 3.86 -4.38 4.30
CA THR A 83 4.22 -3.04 4.77
C THR A 83 3.47 -1.99 3.95
N ASP A 84 3.46 -2.13 2.63
CA ASP A 84 2.77 -1.23 1.71
C ASP A 84 1.27 -1.17 2.04
N LEU A 85 0.60 -2.33 2.17
CA LEU A 85 -0.81 -2.39 2.55
C LEU A 85 -1.09 -1.74 3.92
N ARG A 86 -0.15 -1.86 4.87
CA ARG A 86 -0.30 -1.24 6.18
C ARG A 86 -0.20 0.27 6.10
N ASP A 87 0.70 0.78 5.28
CA ASP A 87 0.91 2.22 5.12
C ASP A 87 -0.20 2.86 4.29
N GLU A 88 -0.71 2.20 3.26
CA GLU A 88 -1.92 2.61 2.53
C GLU A 88 -3.13 2.70 3.47
N MET A 89 -3.35 1.71 4.35
CA MET A 89 -4.44 1.77 5.33
C MET A 89 -4.28 2.93 6.31
N LYS A 90 -3.06 3.28 6.71
CA LYS A 90 -2.83 4.45 7.58
C LYS A 90 -3.13 5.74 6.83
N ALA A 91 -2.70 5.86 5.58
CA ALA A 91 -2.96 7.02 4.73
C ALA A 91 -4.47 7.23 4.58
N LEU A 92 -5.21 6.18 4.17
CA LEU A 92 -6.67 6.22 4.07
C LEU A 92 -7.36 6.62 5.38
N ARG A 93 -6.88 6.12 6.52
CA ARG A 93 -7.41 6.52 7.83
C ARG A 93 -7.14 8.00 8.12
N GLY A 94 -5.97 8.51 7.76
CA GLY A 94 -5.61 9.92 7.88
C GLY A 94 -6.50 10.81 7.02
N ASP A 95 -6.70 10.45 5.76
CA ASP A 95 -7.55 11.17 4.82
C ASP A 95 -8.99 11.25 5.33
N PHE A 96 -9.55 10.11 5.79
CA PHE A 96 -10.89 10.08 6.37
C PHE A 96 -11.02 10.97 7.62
N GLN A 97 -9.99 11.01 8.48
CA GLN A 97 -9.98 11.90 9.65
C GLN A 97 -9.97 13.37 9.24
N ASN A 98 -9.19 13.74 8.22
CA ASN A 98 -9.13 15.11 7.71
C ASN A 98 -10.45 15.53 7.07
N GLU A 99 -11.06 14.64 6.29
CA GLU A 99 -12.37 14.88 5.67
C GLU A 99 -13.46 15.09 6.73
N MET A 100 -13.47 14.26 7.78
CA MET A 100 -14.40 14.43 8.91
C MET A 100 -14.19 15.73 9.68
N GLN A 101 -12.94 16.19 9.84
CA GLN A 101 -12.66 17.49 10.45
C GLN A 101 -13.17 18.63 9.57
N THR A 102 -12.96 18.54 8.26
CA THR A 102 -13.44 19.53 7.29
C THR A 102 -14.96 19.62 7.32
N LEU A 103 -15.65 18.48 7.24
CA LEU A 103 -17.11 18.41 7.29
C LEU A 103 -17.67 19.00 8.60
N ARG A 104 -17.01 18.73 9.75
CA ARG A 104 -17.39 19.32 11.03
C ARG A 104 -17.22 20.85 11.02
N GLY A 105 -16.12 21.35 10.44
CA GLY A 105 -15.88 22.79 10.28
C GLY A 105 -16.96 23.44 9.41
N ASP A 106 -17.26 22.85 8.26
CA ASP A 106 -18.30 23.34 7.35
C ASP A 106 -19.68 23.38 8.01
N PHE A 107 -20.04 22.35 8.78
CA PHE A 107 -21.28 22.33 9.53
C PHE A 107 -21.35 23.43 10.60
N GLN A 108 -20.26 23.66 11.35
CA GLN A 108 -20.19 24.73 12.34
C GLN A 108 -20.33 26.11 11.70
N ASN A 109 -19.62 26.33 10.59
CA ASN A 109 -19.70 27.57 9.82
C ASN A 109 -21.11 27.78 9.28
N GLY A 110 -21.73 26.75 8.70
CA GLY A 110 -23.11 26.81 8.20
C GLY A 110 -24.11 27.17 9.29
N MET A 111 -23.98 26.61 10.50
CA MET A 111 -24.82 26.97 11.64
C MET A 111 -24.61 28.40 12.11
N GLN A 112 -23.37 28.90 12.09
CA GLN A 112 -23.08 30.29 12.43
C GLN A 112 -23.67 31.27 11.42
N THR A 113 -23.56 30.97 10.13
CA THR A 113 -24.19 31.76 9.06
C THR A 113 -25.70 31.80 9.25
N LEU A 114 -26.36 30.64 9.39
CA LEU A 114 -27.81 30.56 9.61
C LEU A 114 -28.28 31.38 10.83
N ARG A 115 -27.51 31.32 11.94
CA ARG A 115 -27.81 32.10 13.14
C ARG A 115 -27.68 33.61 12.91
N THR A 116 -26.69 34.01 12.12
CA THR A 116 -26.45 35.42 11.77
C THR A 116 -27.56 35.93 10.87
N ASP A 117 -27.86 35.21 9.80
CA ASP A 117 -28.94 35.53 8.86
C ASP A 117 -30.28 35.65 9.57
N SER A 118 -30.60 34.70 10.46
CA SER A 118 -31.85 34.74 11.25
C SER A 118 -31.92 35.95 12.19
N ARG A 119 -30.78 36.35 12.76
CA ARG A 119 -30.70 37.52 13.65
C ARG A 119 -30.87 38.81 12.86
N ASP A 120 -30.30 38.87 11.66
CA ASP A 120 -30.40 40.04 10.80
C ASP A 120 -31.83 40.18 10.24
N GLU A 121 -32.46 39.09 9.82
CA GLU A 121 -33.89 39.06 9.45
C GLU A 121 -34.81 39.51 10.60
N MET A 122 -34.55 39.08 11.84
CA MET A 122 -35.33 39.57 12.98
C MET A 122 -35.14 41.08 13.22
N GLN A 123 -33.93 41.61 13.02
CA GLN A 123 -33.67 43.04 13.17
C GLN A 123 -34.37 43.86 12.09
N THR A 124 -34.34 43.39 10.84
CA THR A 124 -35.04 44.07 9.74
C THR A 124 -36.55 44.06 9.97
N LEU A 125 -37.12 42.91 10.35
CA LEU A 125 -38.55 42.81 10.69
C LEU A 125 -38.95 43.73 11.84
N ARG A 126 -38.15 43.81 12.91
CA ARG A 126 -38.40 44.75 14.03
C ARG A 126 -38.37 46.20 13.56
N GLY A 127 -37.35 46.57 12.79
CA GLY A 127 -37.23 47.93 12.24
C GLY A 127 -38.41 48.32 11.34
N ASP A 128 -38.91 47.38 10.54
CA ASP A 128 -40.10 47.60 9.70
C ASP A 128 -41.38 47.72 10.53
N MET A 129 -41.53 46.94 11.61
CA MET A 129 -42.63 47.09 12.55
C MET A 129 -42.60 48.45 13.25
N ASP A 130 -41.43 48.89 13.73
CA ASP A 130 -41.27 50.19 14.40
C ASP A 130 -41.67 51.35 13.47
N LYS A 131 -41.22 51.33 12.21
CA LYS A 131 -41.64 52.32 11.20
C LYS A 131 -43.15 52.32 10.97
N ARG A 132 -43.78 51.13 10.92
CA ARG A 132 -45.24 51.02 10.76
C ARG A 132 -45.96 51.57 12.00
N PHE A 133 -45.50 51.27 13.20
CA PHE A 133 -46.05 51.83 14.44
C PHE A 133 -45.92 53.35 14.48
N GLU A 134 -44.78 53.90 14.09
CA GLU A 134 -44.58 55.35 14.02
C GLU A 134 -45.53 55.99 13.00
N GLN A 135 -45.74 55.37 11.83
CA GLN A 135 -46.72 55.83 10.85
C GLN A 135 -48.15 55.81 11.41
N VAL A 136 -48.52 54.78 12.17
CA VAL A 136 -49.83 54.68 12.83
C VAL A 136 -49.99 55.78 13.89
N MET A 137 -48.99 55.97 14.75
CA MET A 137 -49.00 57.02 15.78
C MET A 137 -49.14 58.41 15.15
N ARG A 138 -48.36 58.72 14.11
CA ARG A 138 -48.48 60.00 13.37
C ARG A 138 -49.86 60.21 12.77
N ARG A 139 -50.56 59.14 12.35
CA ARG A 139 -51.96 59.24 11.89
C ARG A 139 -52.89 59.53 13.06
N ILE A 140 -52.73 58.83 14.18
CA ILE A 140 -53.53 59.05 15.39
C ILE A 140 -53.36 60.47 15.92
N ASP A 141 -52.13 60.97 16.03
CA ASP A 141 -51.86 62.35 16.47
C ASP A 141 -52.54 63.36 15.56
N ARG A 142 -52.43 63.17 14.25
CA ARG A 142 -53.13 64.01 13.28
C ARG A 142 -54.64 63.98 13.52
N PHE A 143 -55.25 62.79 13.65
CA PHE A 143 -56.67 62.67 13.96
C PHE A 143 -57.05 63.38 15.28
N MET A 144 -56.22 63.26 16.32
CA MET A 144 -56.42 63.93 17.60
C MET A 144 -56.39 65.46 17.45
N PHE A 145 -55.43 66.02 16.70
CA PHE A 145 -55.39 67.46 16.44
C PHE A 145 -56.63 67.95 15.68
N TRP A 146 -57.07 67.20 14.66
CA TRP A 146 -58.28 67.54 13.90
C TRP A 146 -59.55 67.47 14.75
N SER A 147 -59.71 66.44 15.58
CA SER A 147 -60.89 66.30 16.43
C SER A 147 -60.95 67.38 17.52
N LEU A 148 -59.83 67.68 18.16
CA LEU A 148 -59.72 68.74 19.16
C LEU A 148 -60.03 70.12 18.55
N GLY A 149 -59.53 70.39 17.34
CA GLY A 149 -59.88 71.59 16.58
C GLY A 149 -61.38 71.70 16.26
N ILE A 150 -62.02 70.61 15.84
CA ILE A 150 -63.47 70.57 15.61
C ILE A 150 -64.25 70.82 16.91
N THR A 151 -63.83 70.21 18.03
CA THR A 151 -64.49 70.42 19.34
C THR A 151 -64.38 71.87 19.81
N VAL A 152 -63.21 72.51 19.66
CA VAL A 152 -63.02 73.92 20.00
C VAL A 152 -63.83 74.83 19.08
N ALA A 153 -63.88 74.55 17.78
CA ALA A 153 -64.71 75.29 16.82
C ALA A 153 -66.20 75.16 17.14
N ALA A 154 -66.68 73.97 17.50
CA ALA A 154 -68.05 73.76 17.93
C ALA A 154 -68.38 74.50 19.24
N ALA A 155 -67.48 74.47 20.23
CA ALA A 155 -67.66 75.17 21.49
C ALA A 155 -67.71 76.70 21.30
N THR A 156 -66.81 77.25 20.48
CA THR A 156 -66.79 78.69 20.14
C THR A 156 -68.02 79.11 19.34
N PHE A 157 -68.47 78.29 18.37
CA PHE A 157 -69.71 78.51 17.64
C PHE A 157 -70.92 78.57 18.57
N VAL A 158 -71.05 77.60 19.48
CA VAL A 158 -72.13 77.57 20.49
C VAL A 158 -72.11 78.84 21.35
N VAL A 159 -70.94 79.24 21.87
CA VAL A 159 -70.83 80.45 22.72
C VAL A 159 -71.15 81.73 21.95
N THR A 160 -70.84 81.79 20.66
CA THR A 160 -71.01 83.01 19.84
C THR A 160 -72.43 83.13 19.28
N TYR A 161 -73.11 82.03 18.97
CA TYR A 161 -74.47 82.04 18.39
C TYR A 161 -75.60 81.83 19.40
N LEU A 162 -75.34 81.29 20.60
CA LEU A 162 -76.33 81.23 21.70
C LEU A 162 -76.28 82.45 22.64
N LYS A 163 -75.65 83.54 22.22
CA LYS A 163 -75.61 84.83 22.92
C LYS A 163 -76.14 85.92 22.00
#